data_AF-A0A961V457-F1
#
_entry.id   AF-A0A961V457-F1
#
_cell.length_a   1.000
_cell.length_b   1.000
_cell.length_c   1.000
_cell.angle_alpha   90.00
_cell.angle_beta   90.00
_cell.angle_gamma   90.00
#
_symmetry.space_group_name_H-M   'P 1'
#
loop_
_entity.id
_entity.type
_entity.pdbx_description
1 polymer ?
#
loop_
_entity_poly.entity_id
_entity_poly.type
_entity_poly.pdbx_seq_one_letter_code
_entity_poly.pdbx_strand_id
1 'polypeptide(L)'
;MSAQAQPNSFRTGPNERGHFGIYGGRFVAETLMPLILDLEAAWKEAKADPAFQAELEHLGKHYTGRPSPLYFAERLTEHLGGAKVYFKRDELNHTGSHKINNCLGQILLARRMGKTRIIAETGAGQ
;
A
#
# COMPACT_ATOMS: atom_id res chain seq x y z
N MET A 1 3.93 2.84 37.20
CA MET A 1 4.79 2.10 36.25
C MET A 1 3.98 1.83 35.01
N SER A 2 4.28 2.50 33.90
CA SER A 2 3.62 2.24 32.61
C SER A 2 4.02 0.85 32.13
N ALA A 3 3.07 -0.07 32.03
CA ALA A 3 3.31 -1.39 31.45
C ALA A 3 3.94 -1.23 30.07
N GLN A 4 5.10 -1.84 29.85
CA GLN A 4 5.73 -1.88 28.54
C GLN A 4 4.78 -2.57 27.56
N ALA A 5 4.30 -1.82 26.57
CA ALA A 5 3.43 -2.36 25.53
C ALA A 5 4.22 -3.41 24.73
N GLN A 6 3.89 -4.69 24.92
CA GLN A 6 4.42 -5.74 24.05
C GLN A 6 3.82 -5.56 22.64
N PRO A 7 4.63 -5.44 21.58
CA PRO A 7 4.12 -5.36 20.21
C PRO A 7 3.45 -6.69 19.82
N ASN A 8 2.27 -6.60 19.17
CA ASN A 8 1.42 -7.75 18.82
C ASN A 8 2.17 -8.85 18.05
N SER A 9 2.99 -8.49 17.05
CA SER A 9 4.26 -9.13 16.62
C SER A 9 4.80 -8.36 15.40
N PHE A 10 6.07 -8.55 15.00
CA PHE A 10 6.64 -7.93 13.79
C PHE A 10 6.28 -8.66 12.48
N ARG A 11 5.60 -9.82 12.58
CA ARG A 11 5.24 -10.67 11.42
C ARG A 11 3.73 -10.80 11.24
N THR A 12 2.96 -10.52 12.28
CA THR A 12 1.51 -10.50 12.26
C THR A 12 1.06 -9.06 12.09
N GLY A 13 0.04 -8.85 11.25
CA GLY A 13 -0.52 -7.52 10.99
C GLY A 13 -1.12 -6.86 12.25
N PRO A 14 -1.86 -5.75 12.08
CA PRO A 14 -2.56 -5.15 13.22
C PRO A 14 -3.58 -6.14 13.80
N ASN A 15 -3.96 -5.94 15.05
CA ASN A 15 -5.06 -6.71 15.63
C ASN A 15 -6.41 -6.38 14.95
N GLU A 16 -7.47 -7.07 15.33
CA GLU A 16 -8.82 -6.91 14.76
C GLU A 16 -9.35 -5.47 14.86
N ARG A 17 -8.86 -4.69 15.84
CA ARG A 17 -9.21 -3.29 16.03
C ARG A 17 -8.31 -2.32 15.24
N GLY A 18 -7.39 -2.83 14.42
CA GLY A 18 -6.46 -2.03 13.63
C GLY A 18 -5.23 -1.53 14.40
N HIS A 19 -4.91 -2.07 15.58
CA HIS A 19 -3.79 -1.61 16.40
C HIS A 19 -2.52 -2.46 16.23
N PHE A 20 -1.38 -1.78 16.15
CA PHE A 20 -0.04 -2.31 16.36
C PHE A 20 0.46 -1.90 17.75
N GLY A 21 0.23 -2.76 18.75
CA GLY A 21 0.44 -2.38 20.15
C GLY A 21 -0.44 -1.19 20.52
N ILE A 22 0.16 -0.06 20.92
CA ILE A 22 -0.57 1.18 21.26
C ILE A 22 -0.87 2.08 20.07
N TYR A 23 -0.33 1.79 18.88
CA TYR A 23 -0.46 2.65 17.70
C TYR A 23 -1.52 2.10 16.72
N GLY A 24 -2.07 2.97 15.86
CA GLY A 24 -3.10 2.58 14.88
C GLY A 24 -4.51 2.77 15.44
N GLY A 25 -5.42 1.85 15.13
CA GLY A 25 -6.82 1.95 15.54
C GLY A 25 -7.68 2.79 14.60
N ARG A 26 -8.91 3.10 15.03
CA ARG A 26 -9.91 3.89 14.28
C ARG A 26 -10.42 5.00 15.17
N PHE A 27 -9.85 6.19 15.02
CA PHE A 27 -10.21 7.39 15.77
C PHE A 27 -10.91 8.36 14.82
N VAL A 28 -12.16 8.07 14.50
CA VAL A 28 -12.96 8.78 13.50
C VAL A 28 -14.35 9.08 14.05
N ALA A 29 -15.07 9.99 13.40
CA ALA A 29 -16.48 10.23 13.71
C ALA A 29 -17.33 8.96 13.51
N GLU A 30 -18.31 8.76 14.39
CA GLU A 30 -19.21 7.61 14.34
C GLU A 30 -19.91 7.45 12.99
N THR A 31 -20.24 8.57 12.33
CA THR A 31 -20.86 8.59 11.00
C THR A 31 -20.01 7.95 9.90
N LEU A 32 -18.69 7.83 10.09
CA LEU A 32 -17.78 7.21 9.13
C LEU A 32 -17.55 5.71 9.40
N MET A 33 -17.87 5.23 10.60
CA MET A 33 -17.58 3.85 10.99
C MET A 33 -18.23 2.79 10.09
N PRO A 34 -19.51 2.92 9.68
CA PRO A 34 -20.12 1.96 8.76
C PRO A 34 -19.36 1.86 7.44
N LEU A 35 -18.96 2.99 6.86
CA LEU A 35 -18.23 3.04 5.59
C LEU A 35 -16.84 2.38 5.69
N ILE A 36 -16.16 2.54 6.82
CA ILE A 36 -14.86 1.92 7.08
C ILE A 36 -14.99 0.41 7.23
N LEU A 37 -16.03 -0.07 7.92
CA LEU A 37 -16.30 -1.49 8.09
C LEU A 37 -16.67 -2.16 6.76
N ASP A 38 -17.49 -1.51 5.94
CA ASP A 38 -17.84 -1.98 4.59
C ASP A 38 -16.61 -2.10 3.69
N LEU A 39 -15.72 -1.10 3.73
CA LEU A 39 -14.46 -1.12 2.99
C LEU A 39 -13.54 -2.26 3.45
N GLU A 40 -13.44 -2.48 4.76
CA GLU A 40 -12.66 -3.57 5.32
C GLU A 40 -13.18 -4.94 4.88
N ALA A 41 -14.50 -5.15 4.92
CA ALA A 41 -15.14 -6.38 4.48
C ALA A 41 -14.87 -6.64 2.99
N ALA A 42 -15.13 -5.65 2.14
CA ALA A 42 -14.89 -5.74 0.70
C ALA A 42 -13.41 -6.02 0.38
N TRP A 43 -12.48 -5.41 1.12
CA TRP A 43 -11.06 -5.67 0.95
C TRP A 43 -10.69 -7.10 1.34
N LYS A 44 -11.22 -7.63 2.47
CA LYS A 44 -10.94 -9.01 2.90
C LYS A 44 -11.39 -10.02 1.84
N GLU A 45 -12.55 -9.81 1.25
CA GLU A 45 -13.06 -10.63 0.14
C GLU A 45 -12.19 -10.51 -1.11
N ALA A 46 -11.90 -9.29 -1.56
CA ALA A 46 -11.09 -9.05 -2.76
C ALA A 46 -9.64 -9.58 -2.62
N LYS A 47 -9.07 -9.47 -1.42
CA LYS A 47 -7.72 -9.98 -1.13
C LYS A 47 -7.63 -11.50 -1.28
N ALA A 48 -8.70 -12.22 -0.94
CA ALA A 48 -8.76 -13.68 -1.05
C ALA A 48 -9.16 -14.16 -2.46
N ASP A 49 -9.68 -13.29 -3.31
CA ASP A 49 -10.15 -13.61 -4.66
C ASP A 49 -8.99 -13.67 -5.68
N PRO A 50 -8.69 -14.84 -6.28
CA PRO A 50 -7.64 -14.97 -7.28
C PRO A 50 -7.87 -14.14 -8.54
N ALA A 51 -9.13 -13.89 -8.93
CA ALA A 51 -9.43 -13.09 -10.11
C ALA A 51 -9.06 -11.61 -9.89
N PHE A 52 -9.29 -11.09 -8.68
CA PHE A 52 -8.87 -9.76 -8.30
C PHE A 52 -7.34 -9.63 -8.32
N GLN A 53 -6.63 -10.62 -7.77
CA GLN A 53 -5.16 -10.64 -7.79
C GLN A 53 -4.60 -10.71 -9.21
N ALA A 54 -5.19 -11.56 -10.07
CA ALA A 54 -4.78 -11.69 -11.46
C ALA A 54 -4.97 -10.38 -12.25
N GLU A 55 -6.07 -9.66 -12.03
CA GLU A 55 -6.31 -8.38 -12.68
C GLU A 55 -5.33 -7.31 -12.18
N LEU A 56 -5.08 -7.24 -10.87
CA LEU A 56 -4.10 -6.31 -10.30
C LEU A 56 -2.68 -6.61 -10.79
N GLU A 57 -2.30 -7.88 -10.91
CA GLU A 57 -1.01 -8.30 -11.47
C GLU A 57 -0.90 -7.94 -12.96
N HIS A 58 -1.96 -8.19 -13.74
CA HIS A 58 -2.02 -7.82 -15.15
C HIS A 58 -1.83 -6.31 -15.33
N LEU A 59 -2.52 -5.47 -14.57
CA LEU A 59 -2.34 -4.02 -14.59
C LEU A 59 -0.95 -3.62 -14.08
N GLY A 60 -0.42 -4.31 -13.05
CA GLY A 60 0.93 -4.11 -12.57
C GLY A 60 1.96 -4.31 -13.67
N LYS A 61 1.85 -5.39 -14.44
CA LYS A 61 2.78 -5.71 -15.53
C LYS A 61 2.59 -4.81 -16.74
N HIS A 62 1.36 -4.70 -17.24
CA HIS A 62 1.08 -4.13 -18.55
C HIS A 62 0.74 -2.64 -18.55
N TYR A 63 0.30 -2.08 -17.41
CA TYR A 63 -0.02 -0.66 -17.28
C TYR A 63 1.00 0.08 -16.41
N THR A 64 1.39 -0.48 -15.26
CA THR A 64 2.36 0.16 -14.36
C THR A 64 3.80 0.01 -14.83
N GLY A 65 4.14 -1.12 -15.49
CA GLY A 65 5.52 -1.43 -15.91
C GLY A 65 6.32 -2.22 -14.86
N ARG A 66 5.65 -3.01 -14.01
CA ARG A 66 6.31 -3.86 -13.01
C ARG A 66 6.88 -5.14 -13.64
N PRO A 67 7.95 -5.72 -13.05
CA PRO A 67 8.67 -5.23 -11.87
C PRO A 67 9.62 -4.07 -12.20
N SER A 68 9.73 -3.10 -11.29
CA SER A 68 10.77 -2.07 -11.38
C SER A 68 12.16 -2.68 -11.15
N PRO A 69 13.19 -2.25 -11.88
CA PRO A 69 14.53 -2.82 -11.75
C PRO A 69 15.19 -2.42 -10.42
N LEU A 70 16.16 -3.24 -9.99
CA LEU A 70 17.09 -2.92 -8.91
C LEU A 70 18.43 -2.55 -9.54
N TYR A 71 18.74 -1.26 -9.60
CA TYR A 71 19.92 -0.74 -10.29
C TYR A 71 21.10 -0.62 -9.32
N PHE A 72 22.25 -1.18 -9.68
CA PHE A 72 23.49 -0.98 -8.93
C PHE A 72 24.06 0.41 -9.24
N ALA A 73 24.27 1.24 -8.22
CA ALA A 73 24.78 2.60 -8.39
C ALA A 73 26.30 2.63 -8.18
N GLU A 74 27.07 2.31 -9.23
CA GLU A 74 28.54 2.13 -9.16
C GLU A 74 29.22 3.38 -8.63
N ARG A 75 28.95 4.54 -9.25
CA ARG A 75 29.59 5.83 -8.89
C ARG A 75 29.30 6.26 -7.46
N LEU A 76 28.09 6.01 -6.97
CA LEU A 76 27.73 6.35 -5.60
C LEU A 76 28.37 5.38 -4.61
N THR A 77 28.46 4.10 -4.97
CA THR A 77 29.16 3.08 -4.18
C THR A 77 30.64 3.44 -4.03
N GLU A 78 31.31 3.81 -5.13
CA GLU A 78 32.70 4.28 -5.13
C GLU A 78 32.87 5.54 -4.28
N HIS A 79 31.99 6.52 -4.44
CA HIS A 79 32.05 7.77 -3.68
C HIS A 79 31.93 7.56 -2.16
N LEU A 80 31.07 6.64 -1.72
CA LEU A 80 30.88 6.33 -0.30
C LEU A 80 31.96 5.41 0.27
N GLY A 81 32.72 4.70 -0.58
CA GLY A 81 33.85 3.86 -0.17
C GLY A 81 33.49 2.68 0.73
N GLY A 82 32.23 2.25 0.75
CA GLY A 82 31.71 1.28 1.71
C GLY A 82 30.82 0.20 1.08
N ALA A 83 29.63 0.01 1.65
CA ALA A 83 28.67 -0.97 1.15
C ALA A 83 28.20 -0.66 -0.28
N LYS A 84 27.77 -1.69 -1.01
CA LYS A 84 27.15 -1.54 -2.33
C LYS A 84 25.81 -0.81 -2.24
N VAL A 85 25.62 0.21 -3.07
CA VAL A 85 24.36 0.96 -3.15
C VAL A 85 23.52 0.48 -4.33
N TYR A 86 22.26 0.16 -4.06
CA TYR A 86 21.28 -0.22 -5.07
C TYR A 86 20.04 0.67 -4.98
N PHE A 87 19.52 1.09 -6.13
CA PHE A 87 18.28 1.84 -6.24
C PHE A 87 17.16 0.93 -6.73
N LYS A 88 16.09 0.82 -5.93
CA LYS A 88 14.82 0.25 -6.38
C LYS A 88 14.08 1.31 -7.19
N ARG A 89 14.06 1.13 -8.52
CA ARG A 89 13.73 2.17 -9.49
C ARG A 89 12.20 2.39 -9.65
N ASP A 90 11.48 2.61 -8.56
CA ASP A 90 10.02 2.79 -8.56
C ASP A 90 9.57 4.10 -9.22
N GLU A 91 10.48 5.04 -9.45
CA GLU A 91 10.22 6.22 -10.28
C GLU A 91 10.07 5.89 -11.77
N LEU A 92 10.40 4.67 -12.19
CA LEU A 92 10.13 4.18 -13.56
C LEU A 92 8.70 3.62 -13.74
N ASN A 93 7.93 3.50 -12.66
CA ASN A 93 6.53 3.12 -12.78
C ASN A 93 5.77 4.18 -13.59
N HIS A 94 4.72 3.78 -14.30
CA HIS A 94 3.79 4.73 -14.90
C HIS A 94 3.30 5.73 -13.84
N THR A 95 3.17 7.01 -14.20
CA THR A 95 3.01 8.20 -13.31
C THR A 95 4.26 8.68 -12.55
N GLY A 96 5.37 7.95 -12.58
CA GLY A 96 6.66 8.41 -12.06
C GLY A 96 6.89 8.18 -10.57
N SER A 97 6.03 7.41 -9.89
CA SER A 97 6.23 7.08 -8.47
C SER A 97 5.62 5.74 -8.06
N HIS A 98 5.89 5.34 -6.82
CA HIS A 98 5.32 4.12 -6.24
C HIS A 98 3.83 4.23 -5.90
N LYS A 99 3.21 5.43 -5.97
CA LYS A 99 1.82 5.64 -5.53
C LYS A 99 0.79 4.93 -6.40
N ILE A 100 1.08 4.75 -7.70
CA ILE A 100 0.22 4.04 -8.64
C ILE A 100 -0.10 2.61 -8.16
N ASN A 101 0.82 1.96 -7.45
CA ASN A 101 0.62 0.60 -6.95
C ASN A 101 -0.57 0.52 -5.99
N ASN A 102 -0.67 1.48 -5.06
CA ASN A 102 -1.79 1.58 -4.13
C ASN A 102 -3.06 2.06 -4.85
N CYS A 103 -2.93 3.07 -5.71
CA CYS A 103 -4.05 3.64 -6.46
C CYS A 103 -4.78 2.57 -7.27
N LEU A 104 -4.08 1.75 -8.06
CA LEU A 104 -4.70 0.70 -8.85
C LEU A 104 -5.47 -0.31 -8.00
N GLY A 105 -4.91 -0.76 -6.89
CA GLY A 105 -5.59 -1.66 -5.96
C GLY A 105 -6.88 -1.05 -5.40
N GLN A 106 -6.83 0.22 -4.98
CA GLN A 106 -8.01 0.91 -4.44
C GLN A 106 -9.08 1.18 -5.51
N ILE A 107 -8.68 1.56 -6.74
CA ILE A 107 -9.63 1.80 -7.83
C ILE A 107 -10.31 0.50 -8.28
N LEU A 108 -9.57 -0.61 -8.37
CA LEU A 108 -10.15 -1.92 -8.63
C LEU A 108 -11.15 -2.32 -7.53
N LEU A 109 -10.79 -2.11 -6.27
CA LEU A 109 -11.68 -2.39 -5.15
C LEU A 109 -12.94 -1.53 -5.20
N ALA A 110 -12.80 -0.22 -5.45
CA ALA A 110 -13.94 0.69 -5.56
C ALA A 110 -14.89 0.29 -6.70
N ARG A 111 -14.34 -0.12 -7.85
CA ARG A 111 -15.12 -0.67 -8.98
C ARG A 111 -15.88 -1.92 -8.57
N ARG A 112 -15.24 -2.85 -7.84
CA ARG A 112 -15.88 -4.06 -7.31
C ARG A 112 -17.01 -3.74 -6.33
N MET A 113 -16.82 -2.71 -5.50
CA MET A 113 -17.84 -2.20 -4.57
C MET A 113 -18.97 -1.40 -5.26
N GLY A 114 -19.00 -1.33 -6.60
CA GLY A 114 -20.01 -0.61 -7.36
C GLY A 114 -19.93 0.91 -7.22
N LYS A 115 -18.80 1.47 -6.76
CA LYS A 115 -18.63 2.91 -6.62
C LYS A 115 -18.37 3.54 -7.98
N THR A 116 -19.15 4.59 -8.30
CA THR A 116 -19.08 5.31 -9.57
C THR A 116 -18.32 6.63 -9.49
N ARG A 117 -17.92 7.03 -8.27
CA ARG A 117 -17.20 8.28 -8.01
C ARG A 117 -16.08 8.04 -7.01
N ILE A 118 -14.90 8.55 -7.35
CA ILE A 118 -13.71 8.50 -6.51
C ILE A 118 -13.33 9.92 -6.11
N ILE A 119 -12.95 10.08 -4.85
CA ILE A 119 -12.36 11.31 -4.32
C ILE A 119 -11.01 10.96 -3.69
N ALA A 120 -10.06 11.87 -3.81
CA ALA A 120 -8.78 11.80 -3.13
C ALA A 120 -8.31 13.23 -2.88
N GLU A 121 -7.63 13.44 -1.75
CA GLU A 121 -6.86 14.65 -1.50
C GLU A 121 -5.47 14.52 -2.11
N THR A 122 -4.84 15.66 -2.43
CA THR A 122 -3.41 15.69 -2.78
C THR A 122 -2.77 16.95 -2.24
N GLY A 123 -1.57 16.80 -1.66
CA GLY A 123 -0.73 17.92 -1.25
C GLY A 123 0.14 18.40 -2.40
N ALA A 124 1.24 17.69 -2.64
CA ALA A 124 2.26 18.07 -3.64
C ALA A 124 1.96 17.62 -5.08
N GLY A 125 0.86 16.89 -5.34
CA GLY A 125 0.45 16.55 -6.70
C GLY A 125 1.28 15.44 -7.38
N GLN A 126 1.29 14.24 -6.79
CA GLN A 126 1.60 12.98 -7.48
C GLN A 126 0.84 11.84 -6.83
#